data_AF-A0A6N7FP37-F1
#
_entry.id   AF-A0A6N7FP37-F1
#
_cell.length_a   1.000
_cell.length_b   1.000
_cell.length_c   1.000
_cell.angle_alpha   90.00
_cell.angle_beta   90.00
_cell.angle_gamma   90.00
#
_symmetry.space_group_name_H-M   'P 1'
#
loop_
_entity.id
_entity.type
_entity.pdbx_description
1 polymer ?
#
loop_
_entity_poly.entity_id
_entity_poly.type
_entity_poly.pdbx_seq_one_letter_code
_entity_poly.pdbx_strand_id
1 'polypeptide(L)'
;MATAERRQHLVRGLARGPLAALAIAVLAGGAVSAGVGDSGDGGPGAGGGGASEPPTAVSAAVAPGVDDVHDLIAAADLVVRGEVVATSRGRTFGEGGAAIVSRLVTVAVEEVLAGEPPGSPALLVEEEGWLPDGRELAVNGLAPSREGLDAIWFLQDVQGPDLPVWIVVDPRGRYAVRGDALDGPDVDDALVAAVESLGRGGLRDALRGG
;
A
#
# COMPACT_ATOMS: atom_id res chain seq x y z
N MET A 1 16.42 52.45 -4.05
CA MET A 1 17.08 51.21 -3.61
C MET A 1 16.21 50.60 -2.53
N ALA A 2 15.35 49.66 -2.92
CA ALA A 2 14.27 49.13 -2.09
C ALA A 2 14.67 47.81 -1.43
N THR A 3 14.62 47.83 -0.09
CA THR A 3 14.07 46.83 0.83
C THR A 3 14.27 45.34 0.52
N ALA A 4 15.24 44.73 1.20
CA ALA A 4 15.32 43.28 1.40
C ALA A 4 14.44 42.89 2.61
N GLU A 5 13.19 42.54 2.36
CA GLU A 5 12.28 41.98 3.37
C GLU A 5 12.52 40.47 3.57
N ARG A 6 13.10 40.15 4.72
CA ARG A 6 12.44 39.38 5.78
C ARG A 6 11.52 38.21 5.33
N ARG A 7 12.06 36.99 5.32
CA ARG A 7 11.32 35.76 5.70
C ARG A 7 12.19 34.84 6.57
N GLN A 8 12.34 35.25 7.83
CA GLN A 8 12.39 34.32 8.95
C GLN A 8 10.93 34.13 9.44
N HIS A 9 10.63 32.99 10.07
CA HIS A 9 9.31 32.41 10.43
C HIS A 9 8.77 31.47 9.34
N LEU A 10 8.53 30.16 9.56
CA LEU A 10 8.31 29.40 10.78
C LEU A 10 9.04 28.05 10.75
N VAL A 11 9.95 27.85 11.70
CA VAL A 11 10.21 26.53 12.27
C VAL A 11 9.07 26.27 13.26
N ARG A 12 7.96 25.69 12.79
CA ARG A 12 7.02 24.89 13.60
C ARG A 12 7.42 23.45 13.30
N GLY A 13 8.00 22.68 14.22
CA GLY A 13 7.45 22.42 15.54
C GLY A 13 6.26 21.48 15.40
N LEU A 14 6.53 20.21 15.08
CA LEU A 14 5.68 19.04 15.35
C LEU A 14 6.55 17.78 15.25
N ALA A 15 7.25 17.50 16.35
CA ALA A 15 7.51 16.13 16.73
C ALA A 15 6.15 15.41 16.89
N ARG A 16 6.05 14.18 16.38
CA ARG A 16 4.84 13.34 16.13
C ARG A 16 4.36 13.42 14.67
N GLY A 17 5.02 12.64 13.81
CA GLY A 17 4.53 12.36 12.47
C GLY A 17 3.18 11.63 12.53
N PRO A 18 2.22 11.95 11.65
CA PRO A 18 0.89 11.40 11.69
C PRO A 18 0.87 10.03 10.98
N LEU A 19 1.26 8.96 11.67
CA LEU A 19 0.40 7.78 11.56
C LEU A 19 -0.75 8.10 12.51
N ALA A 20 -1.82 8.68 11.95
CA ALA A 20 -3.04 8.96 12.69
C ALA A 20 -3.36 7.73 13.54
N ALA A 21 -3.60 7.92 14.84
CA ALA A 21 -3.90 6.84 15.76
C ALA A 21 -5.01 5.96 15.17
N LEU A 22 -4.61 4.85 14.55
CA LEU A 22 -5.47 4.04 13.72
C LEU A 22 -6.29 3.17 14.66
N ALA A 23 -7.56 3.52 14.82
CA ALA A 23 -8.51 2.68 15.52
C ALA A 23 -8.86 1.50 14.59
N ILE A 24 -8.09 0.43 14.71
CA ILE A 24 -8.27 -0.81 13.95
C ILE A 24 -9.39 -1.63 14.59
N ALA A 25 -10.49 -1.80 13.87
CA ALA A 25 -11.51 -2.77 14.22
C ALA A 25 -11.17 -4.11 13.53
N VAL A 26 -10.71 -5.08 14.31
CA VAL A 26 -10.48 -6.45 13.82
C VAL A 26 -11.83 -7.17 13.76
N LEU A 27 -12.38 -7.37 12.57
CA LEU A 27 -13.51 -8.27 12.34
C LEU A 27 -12.95 -9.66 12.03
N ALA A 28 -12.88 -10.52 13.05
CA ALA A 28 -12.53 -11.93 12.85
C ALA A 28 -13.69 -12.64 12.10
N GLY A 29 -13.62 -12.63 10.77
CA GLY A 29 -14.52 -13.39 9.91
C GLY A 29 -14.21 -14.87 9.99
N GLY A 30 -15.00 -15.63 10.75
CA GLY A 30 -14.92 -17.09 10.76
C GLY A 30 -15.41 -17.66 9.43
N ALA A 31 -14.49 -18.14 8.59
CA ALA A 31 -14.85 -18.90 7.41
C ALA A 31 -15.35 -20.30 7.85
N VAL A 32 -16.68 -20.48 7.87
CA VAL A 32 -17.31 -21.80 8.01
C VAL A 32 -17.15 -22.57 6.70
N SER A 33 -16.15 -23.44 6.62
CA SER A 33 -16.00 -24.40 5.54
C SER A 33 -16.93 -25.61 5.78
N ALA A 34 -18.11 -25.60 5.16
CA ALA A 34 -18.93 -26.80 5.03
C ALA A 34 -18.33 -27.71 3.94
N GLY A 35 -17.47 -28.65 4.34
CA GLY A 35 -16.92 -29.69 3.47
C GLY A 35 -17.58 -31.04 3.77
N VAL A 36 -18.57 -31.41 2.95
CA VAL A 36 -19.15 -32.76 2.86
C VAL A 36 -18.06 -33.75 2.46
N GLY A 37 -18.03 -34.91 3.11
CA GLY A 37 -16.94 -35.88 3.03
C GLY A 37 -16.86 -36.70 1.74
N ASP A 38 -15.72 -37.35 1.56
CA ASP A 38 -15.57 -38.61 0.83
C ASP A 38 -14.44 -39.42 1.47
N SER A 39 -14.68 -40.71 1.68
CA SER A 39 -13.73 -41.66 2.27
C SER A 39 -13.18 -42.54 1.14
N GLY A 40 -11.88 -42.45 0.85
CA GLY A 40 -11.25 -43.31 -0.16
C GLY A 40 -9.73 -43.21 -0.21
N ASP A 41 -9.09 -44.17 0.44
CA ASP A 41 -7.72 -44.69 0.36
C ASP A 41 -6.67 -44.06 -0.59
N GLY A 42 -5.48 -43.75 -0.01
CA GLY A 42 -4.20 -44.28 -0.52
C GLY A 42 -3.19 -43.33 -1.15
N GLY A 43 -2.11 -42.99 -0.41
CA GLY A 43 -0.81 -42.57 -0.99
C GLY A 43 0.09 -41.72 -0.08
N PRO A 44 1.34 -42.13 0.25
CA PRO A 44 2.26 -41.31 1.03
C PRO A 44 3.15 -40.45 0.12
N GLY A 45 3.27 -39.16 0.42
CA GLY A 45 4.23 -38.26 -0.25
C GLY A 45 3.84 -36.79 -0.19
N ALA A 46 3.66 -36.25 1.02
CA ALA A 46 3.24 -34.89 1.29
C ALA A 46 4.30 -33.85 0.87
N GLY A 47 4.20 -33.34 -0.35
CA GLY A 47 4.62 -31.98 -0.68
C GLY A 47 3.52 -31.01 -0.29
N GLY A 48 3.32 -30.84 1.02
CA GLY A 48 2.34 -29.90 1.55
C GLY A 48 2.80 -28.48 1.27
N GLY A 49 2.46 -27.95 0.09
CA GLY A 49 2.33 -26.52 -0.12
C GLY A 49 1.21 -26.06 0.80
N GLY A 50 1.56 -25.75 2.05
CA GLY A 50 0.62 -25.22 3.02
C GLY A 50 0.00 -23.99 2.39
N ALA A 51 -1.28 -24.10 2.04
CA ALA A 51 -2.05 -22.96 1.61
C ALA A 51 -1.90 -21.92 2.72
N SER A 52 -1.19 -20.82 2.41
CA SER A 52 -1.03 -19.70 3.33
C SER A 52 -2.43 -19.33 3.80
N GLU A 53 -2.64 -19.29 5.11
CA GLU A 53 -3.93 -18.89 5.68
C GLU A 53 -4.35 -17.54 5.07
N PRO A 54 -5.64 -17.36 4.70
CA PRO A 54 -6.08 -16.11 4.10
C PRO A 54 -5.77 -14.93 5.04
N PRO A 55 -5.42 -13.76 4.49
CA PRO A 55 -5.12 -12.59 5.30
C PRO A 55 -6.34 -12.18 6.12
N THR A 56 -6.09 -11.71 7.34
CA THR A 56 -7.12 -11.16 8.22
C THR A 56 -7.54 -9.79 7.70
N ALA A 57 -8.80 -9.67 7.30
CA ALA A 57 -9.35 -8.39 6.85
C ALA A 57 -9.47 -7.41 8.02
N VAL A 58 -8.95 -6.20 7.82
CA VAL A 58 -9.02 -5.10 8.77
C VAL A 58 -9.62 -3.88 8.07
N SER A 59 -10.58 -3.25 8.73
CA SER A 59 -11.10 -1.95 8.31
C SER A 59 -10.37 -0.84 9.05
N ALA A 60 -9.77 0.05 8.28
CA ALA A 60 -9.07 1.25 8.72
C ALA A 60 -9.85 2.48 8.25
N ALA A 61 -9.88 3.53 9.07
CA ALA A 61 -10.49 4.79 8.67
C ALA A 61 -9.72 5.37 7.47
N VAL A 62 -10.44 5.55 6.36
CA VAL A 62 -9.94 6.22 5.15
C VAL A 62 -9.83 7.72 5.43
N ALA A 63 -8.72 8.33 5.03
CA ALA A 63 -8.57 9.78 5.14
C ALA A 63 -9.67 10.48 4.30
N PRO A 64 -10.40 11.47 4.84
CA PRO A 64 -11.41 12.17 4.07
C PRO A 64 -10.77 12.91 2.89
N GLY A 65 -11.42 12.87 1.72
CA GLY A 65 -11.02 13.65 0.54
C GLY A 65 -10.20 12.91 -0.52
N VAL A 66 -10.33 11.57 -0.59
CA VAL A 66 -9.88 10.80 -1.75
C VAL A 66 -11.11 10.13 -2.34
N ASP A 67 -11.80 10.83 -3.23
CA ASP A 67 -13.05 10.35 -3.84
C ASP A 67 -12.85 9.98 -5.32
N ASP A 68 -11.80 10.51 -5.96
CA ASP A 68 -11.46 10.21 -7.34
C ASP A 68 -9.93 10.12 -7.62
N VAL A 69 -9.58 9.82 -8.88
CA VAL A 69 -8.18 9.66 -9.32
C VAL A 69 -7.38 10.95 -9.21
N HIS A 70 -8.02 12.11 -9.36
CA HIS A 70 -7.34 13.40 -9.23
C HIS A 70 -6.97 13.67 -7.78
N ASP A 71 -7.81 13.27 -6.84
CA ASP A 71 -7.49 13.36 -5.41
C ASP A 71 -6.30 12.45 -5.05
N LEU A 72 -6.26 11.20 -5.55
CA LEU A 72 -5.12 10.30 -5.33
C LEU A 72 -3.83 10.88 -5.91
N ILE A 73 -3.90 11.43 -7.12
CA ILE A 73 -2.78 12.10 -7.78
C ILE A 73 -2.30 13.29 -6.93
N ALA A 74 -3.22 14.14 -6.48
CA ALA A 74 -2.89 15.35 -5.74
C ALA A 74 -2.31 15.04 -4.35
N ALA A 75 -2.70 13.91 -3.77
CA ALA A 75 -2.20 13.43 -2.50
C ALA A 75 -0.88 12.65 -2.60
N ALA A 76 -0.46 12.23 -3.80
CA ALA A 76 0.78 11.49 -4.02
C ALA A 76 1.96 12.44 -4.23
N ASP A 77 3.06 12.18 -3.51
CA ASP A 77 4.36 12.84 -3.78
C ASP A 77 5.07 12.17 -4.96
N LEU A 78 4.81 10.87 -5.17
CA LEU A 78 5.45 10.06 -6.19
C LEU A 78 4.45 9.02 -6.74
N VAL A 79 4.41 8.87 -8.06
CA VAL A 79 3.62 7.81 -8.73
C VAL A 79 4.56 6.97 -9.60
N VAL A 80 4.64 5.68 -9.33
CA VAL A 80 5.53 4.75 -10.05
C VAL A 80 4.79 3.49 -10.50
N ARG A 81 5.30 2.87 -11.56
CA ARG A 81 5.08 1.45 -11.81
C ARG A 81 6.32 0.66 -11.40
N GLY A 82 6.12 -0.44 -10.70
CA GLY A 82 7.22 -1.29 -10.28
C GLY A 82 6.77 -2.64 -9.75
N GLU A 83 7.73 -3.55 -9.72
CA GLU A 83 7.56 -4.92 -9.24
C GLU A 83 8.07 -5.04 -7.80
N VAL A 84 7.32 -5.73 -6.94
CA VAL A 84 7.81 -6.13 -5.62
C VAL A 84 8.86 -7.22 -5.78
N VAL A 85 10.11 -6.92 -5.40
CA VAL A 85 11.25 -7.85 -5.50
C VAL A 85 11.64 -8.46 -4.16
N ALA A 86 11.19 -7.88 -3.05
CA ALA A 86 11.38 -8.46 -1.72
C ALA A 86 10.31 -7.97 -0.74
N THR A 87 9.99 -8.81 0.24
CA THR A 87 9.21 -8.40 1.42
C THR A 87 9.90 -8.83 2.70
N SER A 88 9.86 -8.00 3.73
CA SER A 88 10.43 -8.30 5.05
C SER A 88 9.60 -7.71 6.18
N ARG A 89 9.84 -8.17 7.40
CA ARG A 89 9.24 -7.58 8.60
C ARG A 89 9.95 -6.28 8.95
N GLY A 90 9.16 -5.24 9.18
CA GLY A 90 9.62 -3.97 9.70
C GLY A 90 9.42 -3.84 11.20
N ARG A 91 9.12 -2.61 11.62
CA ARG A 91 8.92 -2.24 13.02
C ARG A 91 7.56 -2.67 13.53
N THR A 92 7.44 -2.74 14.86
CA THR A 92 6.15 -2.95 15.52
C THR A 92 5.55 -1.60 15.92
N PHE A 93 4.30 -1.36 15.53
CA PHE A 93 3.48 -0.23 15.94
C PHE A 93 2.49 -0.66 17.02
N GLY A 94 2.15 0.26 17.93
CA GLY A 94 1.18 -0.01 19.00
C GLY A 94 1.72 -0.93 20.09
N GLU A 95 0.83 -1.33 21.01
CA GLU A 95 1.16 -2.16 22.17
C GLU A 95 0.07 -3.23 22.40
N GLY A 96 0.44 -4.34 23.03
CA GLY A 96 -0.48 -5.41 23.42
C GLY A 96 -1.16 -6.10 22.23
N GLY A 97 -2.43 -6.49 22.40
CA GLY A 97 -3.20 -7.23 21.38
C GLY A 97 -3.56 -6.43 20.12
N ALA A 98 -3.28 -5.13 20.10
CA ALA A 98 -3.49 -4.25 18.93
C ALA A 98 -2.18 -3.90 18.23
N ALA A 99 -1.04 -4.47 18.65
CA ALA A 99 0.23 -4.23 18.01
C ALA A 99 0.23 -4.78 16.57
N ILE A 100 0.88 -4.07 15.65
CA ILE A 100 1.05 -4.49 14.26
C ILE A 100 2.53 -4.50 13.92
N VAL A 101 2.98 -5.57 13.29
CA VAL A 101 4.30 -5.63 12.65
C VAL A 101 4.15 -5.14 11.22
N SER A 102 4.90 -4.09 10.85
CA SER A 102 4.88 -3.56 9.49
C SER A 102 5.53 -4.51 8.50
N ARG A 103 5.14 -4.40 7.24
CA ARG A 103 5.75 -5.05 6.07
C ARG A 103 6.57 -4.01 5.33
N LEU A 104 7.85 -4.27 5.21
CA LEU A 104 8.73 -3.53 4.33
C LEU A 104 8.74 -4.21 2.96
N VAL A 105 8.33 -3.48 1.95
CA VAL A 105 8.19 -3.92 0.56
C VAL A 105 9.27 -3.21 -0.25
N THR A 106 10.17 -3.98 -0.86
CA THR A 106 11.14 -3.43 -1.80
C THR A 106 10.56 -3.49 -3.20
N VAL A 107 10.36 -2.33 -3.80
CA VAL A 107 9.79 -2.17 -5.15
C VAL A 107 10.91 -1.78 -6.10
N ALA A 108 11.18 -2.60 -7.11
CA ALA A 108 12.03 -2.24 -8.23
C ALA A 108 11.23 -1.32 -9.17
N VAL A 109 11.68 -0.07 -9.32
CA VAL A 109 11.00 0.94 -10.13
C VAL A 109 11.29 0.69 -11.60
N GLU A 110 10.25 0.39 -12.37
CA GLU A 110 10.34 0.28 -13.82
C GLU A 110 10.17 1.64 -14.48
N GLU A 111 9.22 2.43 -13.97
CA GLU A 111 8.78 3.66 -14.62
C GLU A 111 8.29 4.67 -13.57
N VAL A 112 8.79 5.90 -13.64
CA VAL A 112 8.23 7.04 -12.89
C VAL A 112 7.16 7.69 -13.76
N LEU A 113 5.95 7.80 -13.20
CA LEU A 113 4.77 8.35 -13.85
C LEU A 113 4.56 9.81 -13.44
N ALA A 114 4.77 10.13 -12.15
CA ALA A 114 4.79 11.49 -11.59
C ALA A 114 5.71 11.60 -10.37
N GLY A 115 6.06 12.83 -10.01
CA GLY A 115 6.97 13.14 -8.91
C GLY A 115 8.43 13.20 -9.36
N GLU A 116 9.30 13.57 -8.42
CA GLU A 116 10.75 13.55 -8.66
C GLU A 116 11.26 12.10 -8.65
N PRO A 117 12.05 11.67 -9.64
CA PRO A 117 12.61 10.33 -9.64
C PRO A 117 13.40 10.05 -8.36
N PRO A 118 13.23 8.86 -7.76
CA PRO A 118 14.01 8.51 -6.58
C PRO A 118 15.49 8.43 -6.92
N GLY A 119 16.35 8.77 -5.96
CA GLY A 119 17.80 8.64 -6.11
C GLY A 119 18.32 7.19 -6.23
N SER A 120 17.43 6.20 -6.17
CA SER A 120 17.68 4.77 -6.24
C SER A 120 16.67 4.11 -7.18
N PRO A 121 17.07 3.07 -7.96
CA PRO A 121 16.14 2.32 -8.82
C PRO A 121 15.17 1.43 -8.02
N ALA A 122 15.32 1.36 -6.69
CA ALA A 122 14.40 0.65 -5.81
C ALA A 122 13.91 1.56 -4.69
N LEU A 123 12.63 1.38 -4.34
CA LEU A 123 11.94 2.05 -3.24
C LEU A 123 11.68 1.09 -2.09
N LEU A 124 11.69 1.62 -0.87
CA LEU A 124 11.21 0.91 0.31
C LEU A 124 9.83 1.48 0.68
N VAL A 125 8.80 0.65 0.56
CA VAL A 125 7.42 0.98 0.93
C VAL A 125 7.08 0.27 2.24
N GLU A 126 6.50 0.96 3.20
CA GLU A 126 6.02 0.37 4.46
C GLU A 126 4.49 0.22 4.44
N GLU A 127 4.02 -0.99 4.72
CA GLU A 127 2.59 -1.36 4.80
C GLU A 127 2.30 -2.01 6.16
N GLU A 128 1.04 -2.12 6.55
CA GLU A 128 0.62 -3.01 7.62
C GLU A 128 0.83 -4.47 7.22
N GLY A 129 1.61 -5.21 8.01
CA GLY A 129 2.05 -6.56 7.63
C GLY A 129 1.33 -7.68 8.36
N TRP A 130 1.48 -7.71 9.69
CA TRP A 130 1.07 -8.84 10.52
C TRP A 130 0.54 -8.41 11.89
N LEU A 131 -0.36 -9.23 12.44
CA LEU A 131 -0.65 -9.25 13.87
C LEU A 131 0.51 -9.89 14.65
N PRO A 132 0.59 -9.73 15.99
CA PRO A 132 1.68 -10.26 16.80
C PRO A 132 1.72 -11.79 16.83
N ASP A 133 0.59 -12.43 16.52
CA ASP A 133 0.47 -13.89 16.37
C ASP A 133 0.95 -14.41 15.01
N GLY A 134 1.39 -13.52 14.10
CA GLY A 134 1.94 -13.86 12.80
C GLY A 134 0.93 -13.95 11.67
N ARG A 135 -0.37 -13.73 11.92
CA ARG A 135 -1.37 -13.65 10.84
C ARG A 135 -1.17 -12.39 10.00
N GLU A 136 -1.29 -12.52 8.69
CA GLU A 136 -1.19 -11.38 7.77
C GLU A 136 -2.43 -10.50 7.81
N LEU A 137 -2.24 -9.22 7.50
CA LEU A 137 -3.31 -8.23 7.41
C LEU A 137 -3.61 -7.87 5.95
N ALA A 138 -4.90 -7.78 5.61
CA ALA A 138 -5.39 -7.09 4.43
C ALA A 138 -6.18 -5.87 4.89
N VAL A 139 -5.73 -4.67 4.55
CA VAL A 139 -6.32 -3.41 5.03
C VAL A 139 -7.25 -2.86 3.97
N ASN A 140 -8.52 -2.64 4.33
CA ASN A 140 -9.54 -2.08 3.43
C ASN A 140 -9.62 -2.81 2.07
N GLY A 141 -9.58 -4.14 2.09
CA GLY A 141 -9.63 -4.98 0.88
C GLY A 141 -8.31 -5.09 0.11
N LEU A 142 -7.31 -4.26 0.43
CA LEU A 142 -6.00 -4.33 -0.19
C LEU A 142 -5.27 -5.60 0.27
N ALA A 143 -5.02 -6.51 -0.66
CA ALA A 143 -4.25 -7.72 -0.40
C ALA A 143 -2.82 -7.39 0.06
N PRO A 144 -2.14 -8.23 0.87
CA PRO A 144 -0.75 -8.00 1.23
C PRO A 144 0.17 -7.96 0.00
N SER A 145 1.16 -7.07 -0.02
CA SER A 145 2.22 -7.11 -1.03
C SER A 145 3.03 -8.41 -0.95
N ARG A 146 3.34 -8.99 -2.11
CA ARG A 146 4.10 -10.22 -2.28
C ARG A 146 5.10 -10.05 -3.42
N GLU A 147 6.23 -10.77 -3.35
CA GLU A 147 7.20 -10.82 -4.45
C GLU A 147 6.53 -11.23 -5.76
N GLY A 148 6.91 -10.56 -6.86
CA GLY A 148 6.30 -10.73 -8.18
C GLY A 148 5.05 -9.86 -8.43
N LEU A 149 4.60 -9.07 -7.46
CA LEU A 149 3.51 -8.12 -7.68
C LEU A 149 4.01 -6.93 -8.52
N ASP A 150 3.59 -6.87 -9.78
CA ASP A 150 3.66 -5.67 -10.61
C ASP A 150 2.46 -4.77 -10.29
N ALA A 151 2.72 -3.50 -9.98
CA ALA A 151 1.67 -2.55 -9.60
C ALA A 151 2.03 -1.10 -9.95
N ILE A 152 1.00 -0.27 -10.06
CA ILE A 152 1.08 1.19 -9.99
C ILE A 152 0.90 1.60 -8.53
N TRP A 153 1.81 2.44 -8.04
CA TRP A 153 1.90 2.88 -6.66
C TRP A 153 1.75 4.40 -6.59
N PHE A 154 0.81 4.86 -5.78
CA PHE A 154 0.63 6.25 -5.37
C PHE A 154 1.19 6.40 -3.97
N LEU A 155 2.33 7.10 -3.86
CA LEU A 155 3.18 7.08 -2.68
C LEU A 155 3.31 8.46 -2.06
N GLN A 156 3.39 8.48 -0.72
CA GLN A 156 3.77 9.66 0.08
C GLN A 156 5.13 9.43 0.73
N ASP A 157 5.97 10.46 0.73
CA ASP A 157 7.25 10.43 1.44
C ASP A 157 7.01 10.70 2.93
N VAL A 158 7.05 9.63 3.73
CA VAL A 158 7.09 9.78 5.18
C VAL A 158 8.54 9.82 5.62
N GLN A 159 9.08 11.04 5.64
CA GLN A 159 10.43 11.34 6.13
C GLN A 159 10.66 10.68 7.51
N GLY A 160 11.26 9.49 7.49
CA GLY A 160 11.57 8.70 8.67
C GLY A 160 12.91 9.12 9.27
N PRO A 161 13.11 8.90 10.59
CA PRO A 161 14.37 9.27 11.24
C PRO A 161 15.57 8.44 10.76
N ASP A 162 15.34 7.23 10.22
CA ASP A 162 16.40 6.26 9.94
C ASP A 162 16.64 6.06 8.43
N LEU A 163 15.58 6.05 7.62
CA LEU A 163 15.62 5.85 6.17
C LEU A 163 14.42 6.56 5.49
N PRO A 164 14.57 7.00 4.23
CA PRO A 164 13.41 7.40 3.42
C PRO A 164 12.54 6.16 3.19
N VAL A 165 11.31 6.22 3.70
CA VAL A 165 10.31 5.19 3.57
C VAL A 165 9.08 5.82 2.95
N TRP A 166 8.52 5.12 1.98
CA TRP A 166 7.28 5.53 1.34
C TRP A 166 6.11 4.78 1.96
N ILE A 167 4.93 5.40 1.97
CA ILE A 167 3.67 4.71 2.27
C ILE A 167 2.72 4.90 1.10
N VAL A 168 1.75 4.00 0.95
CA VAL A 168 0.64 4.23 0.02
C VAL A 168 -0.25 5.35 0.55
N VAL A 169 -0.70 6.25 -0.33
CA VAL A 169 -1.55 7.42 0.01
C VAL A 169 -2.78 7.02 0.84
N ASP A 170 -3.35 5.88 0.48
CA ASP A 170 -4.49 5.20 1.10
C ASP A 170 -4.43 3.74 0.64
N PRO A 171 -5.18 2.80 1.24
CA PRO A 171 -5.38 1.47 0.65
C PRO A 171 -5.75 1.45 -0.84
N ARG A 172 -6.39 2.51 -1.38
CA ARG A 172 -6.64 2.71 -2.83
C ARG A 172 -5.43 3.20 -3.63
N GLY A 173 -4.31 3.48 -3.00
CA GLY A 173 -3.09 3.96 -3.64
C GLY A 173 -2.27 2.88 -4.36
N ARG A 174 -2.79 1.66 -4.54
CA ARG A 174 -2.07 0.59 -5.22
C ARG A 174 -2.98 -0.22 -6.14
N TYR A 175 -2.57 -0.32 -7.40
CA TYR A 175 -3.31 -1.03 -8.46
C TYR A 175 -2.40 -2.11 -9.06
N ALA A 176 -2.76 -3.38 -8.90
CA ALA A 176 -2.00 -4.48 -9.46
C ALA A 176 -2.16 -4.51 -10.98
N VAL A 177 -1.07 -4.70 -11.71
CA VAL A 177 -1.07 -4.78 -13.17
C VAL A 177 -1.19 -6.25 -13.58
N ARG A 178 -2.22 -6.58 -14.38
CA ARG A 178 -2.43 -7.92 -14.94
C ARG A 178 -2.61 -7.85 -16.44
N GLY A 179 -1.49 -7.91 -17.16
CA GLY A 179 -1.47 -7.73 -18.61
C GLY A 179 -1.86 -6.30 -18.95
N ASP A 180 -3.01 -6.14 -19.59
CA ASP A 180 -3.57 -4.83 -19.97
C ASP A 180 -4.63 -4.30 -18.97
N ALA A 181 -4.93 -5.06 -17.91
CA ALA A 181 -5.93 -4.70 -16.90
C ALA A 181 -5.28 -4.26 -15.58
N LEU A 182 -6.01 -3.47 -14.80
CA LEU A 182 -5.66 -3.08 -13.44
C LEU A 182 -6.64 -3.69 -12.43
N ASP A 183 -6.10 -4.24 -11.35
CA ASP A 183 -6.88 -4.71 -10.22
C ASP A 183 -6.64 -3.81 -9.00
N GLY A 184 -7.67 -3.05 -8.62
CA GLY A 184 -7.70 -2.24 -7.41
C GLY A 184 -8.15 -3.03 -6.17
N PRO A 185 -8.14 -2.40 -4.98
CA PRO A 185 -8.63 -3.01 -3.74
C PRO A 185 -10.16 -3.15 -3.67
N ASP A 186 -10.92 -2.42 -4.50
CA ASP A 186 -12.37 -2.56 -4.64
C ASP A 186 -12.73 -2.96 -6.08
N VAL A 187 -13.61 -3.95 -6.21
CA VAL A 187 -14.02 -4.53 -7.50
C VAL A 187 -14.96 -3.61 -8.29
N ASP A 188 -15.61 -2.67 -7.61
CA ASP A 188 -16.45 -1.62 -8.21
C ASP A 188 -15.74 -0.24 -8.16
N ASP A 189 -14.41 -0.22 -8.01
CA ASP A 189 -13.64 1.01 -7.91
C ASP A 189 -13.74 1.81 -9.21
N ALA A 190 -14.58 2.84 -9.22
CA ALA A 190 -14.69 3.79 -10.33
C ALA A 190 -13.32 4.40 -10.71
N LEU A 191 -12.37 4.34 -9.79
CA LEU A 191 -11.00 4.80 -9.97
C LEU A 191 -10.16 3.85 -10.82
N VAL A 192 -10.42 2.53 -10.79
CA VAL A 192 -9.81 1.57 -11.74
C VAL A 192 -10.17 1.96 -13.16
N ALA A 193 -11.45 2.17 -13.44
CA ALA A 193 -11.91 2.58 -14.77
C ALA A 193 -11.34 3.95 -15.17
N ALA A 194 -11.15 4.87 -14.23
CA ALA A 194 -10.54 6.17 -14.50
C ALA A 194 -9.04 6.06 -14.83
N VAL A 195 -8.28 5.26 -14.08
CA VAL A 195 -6.85 5.01 -14.33
C VAL A 195 -6.64 4.23 -15.64
N GLU A 196 -7.46 3.23 -15.89
CA GLU A 196 -7.44 2.47 -17.16
C GLU A 196 -7.82 3.35 -18.36
N SER A 197 -8.84 4.19 -18.22
CA SER A 197 -9.30 5.12 -19.28
C SER A 197 -8.24 6.17 -19.64
N LEU A 198 -7.51 6.67 -18.63
CA LEU A 198 -6.36 7.55 -18.86
C LEU A 198 -5.24 6.80 -19.59
N GLY A 199 -5.02 5.53 -19.24
CA GLY A 199 -3.86 4.77 -19.69
C GLY A 199 -2.55 5.44 -19.25
N ARG A 200 -1.39 4.83 -19.57
CA ARG A 200 -0.09 5.38 -19.14
C ARG A 200 0.19 6.78 -19.69
N GLY A 201 -0.22 7.03 -20.93
CA GLY A 201 -0.05 8.34 -21.58
C GLY A 201 -0.96 9.41 -20.98
N GLY A 202 -2.24 9.13 -20.83
CA GLY A 202 -3.19 10.08 -20.25
C GLY A 202 -2.94 10.32 -18.76
N LEU A 203 -2.45 9.33 -18.01
CA LEU A 203 -2.05 9.54 -16.61
C LEU A 203 -0.91 10.57 -16.54
N ARG A 204 0.12 10.42 -17.38
CA ARG A 204 1.22 11.39 -17.49
C ARG A 204 0.74 12.78 -17.89
N ASP A 205 -0.21 12.87 -18.80
CA ASP A 205 -0.72 14.15 -19.27
C ASP A 205 -1.61 14.82 -18.21
N ALA A 206 -2.45 14.06 -17.51
CA ALA A 206 -3.23 14.52 -16.36
C ALA A 206 -2.33 15.04 -15.24
N LEU A 207 -1.19 14.38 -15.00
CA LEU A 207 -0.19 14.77 -14.01
C LEU A 207 0.59 16.05 -14.37
N ARG A 208 0.66 16.41 -15.66
CA ARG A 208 1.36 17.63 -16.14
C ARG A 208 0.45 18.85 -16.29
N GLY A 209 -0.85 18.63 -16.38
CA GLY A 209 -1.86 19.67 -16.67
C GLY A 209 -2.55 20.26 -15.44
N GLY A 210 -2.25 19.76 -14.24
CA GLY A 210 -2.76 20.25 -12.95
C GLY A 210 -1.96 21.42 -12.38
#